data_AF-A0A0L0W9W4-F1
#
_entry.id   AF-A0A0L0W9W4-F1
#
_cell.length_a   1.000
_cell.length_b   1.000
_cell.length_c   1.000
_cell.angle_alpha   90.00
_cell.angle_beta   90.00
_cell.angle_gamma   90.00
#
_symmetry.space_group_name_H-M   'P 1'
#
loop_
_entity.id
_entity.type
_entity.pdbx_description
1 polymer ?
#
loop_
_entity_poly.entity_id
_entity_poly.type
_entity_poly.pdbx_seq_one_letter_code
_entity_poly.pdbx_strand_id
1 'polypeptide(L)' 'MNLVREWTNKLKDVEQIICDYNKILENNELTHEMKIFCYRKIESKTKYKRLIETTINTLKESEG' A
#
# COMPACT_ATOMS: atom_id res chain seq x y z
N MET A 1 -8.18 22.63 -2.98
CA MET A 1 -7.45 21.39 -2.67
C MET A 1 -7.89 20.33 -3.67
N ASN A 2 -6.97 19.61 -4.30
CA ASN A 2 -7.33 18.53 -5.24
C ASN A 2 -7.25 17.22 -4.46
N LEU A 3 -8.40 16.73 -3.99
CA LEU A 3 -8.50 15.52 -3.16
C LEU A 3 -7.97 14.30 -3.91
N VAL A 4 -8.23 14.19 -5.22
CA VAL A 4 -7.69 13.13 -6.07
C VAL A 4 -6.16 13.12 -6.02
N ARG A 5 -5.50 14.28 -6.09
CA ARG A 5 -4.04 14.41 -5.98
C ARG A 5 -3.53 13.97 -4.61
N GLU A 6 -4.19 14.36 -3.53
CA GLU A 6 -3.82 13.97 -2.17
C GLU A 6 -3.91 12.46 -1.95
N TRP A 7 -5.01 11.83 -2.38
CA TRP A 7 -5.17 10.39 -2.31
C TRP A 7 -4.22 9.63 -3.23
N THR A 8 -3.89 10.17 -4.41
CA THR A 8 -2.88 9.60 -5.31
C THR A 8 -1.49 9.61 -4.68
N ASN A 9 -1.13 10.66 -3.93
CA ASN A 9 0.13 10.68 -3.20
C ASN A 9 0.15 9.61 -2.09
N LYS A 10 -0.95 9.49 -1.31
CA LYS A 10 -1.07 8.41 -0.31
C LYS A 10 -0.98 7.02 -0.94
N LEU A 11 -1.53 6.83 -2.14
CA LEU A 11 -1.42 5.57 -2.87
C LEU A 11 0.04 5.21 -3.13
N LYS A 12 0.82 6.16 -3.65
CA LYS A 12 2.27 5.98 -3.91
C LYS A 12 3.04 5.62 -2.64
N ASP A 13 2.75 6.29 -1.53
CA ASP A 13 3.40 5.99 -0.24
C ASP A 13 3.11 4.55 0.21
N VAL A 14 1.86 4.10 0.07
CA VAL A 14 1.46 2.72 0.43
C VAL A 14 2.12 1.70 -0.49
N GLU A 15 2.20 1.99 -1.79
CA GLU A 15 2.90 1.13 -2.76
C GLU A 15 4.39 1.00 -2.45
N GLN A 16 5.05 2.11 -2.08
CA GLN A 16 6.44 2.10 -1.68
C GLN A 16 6.67 1.24 -0.45
N ILE A 17 5.82 1.37 0.58
CA ILE A 17 5.91 0.54 1.79
C ILE A 17 5.77 -0.95 1.45
N ILE A 18 4.82 -1.33 0.59
CA ILE A 18 4.67 -2.72 0.14
C ILE A 18 5.94 -3.21 -0.57
N CYS A 19 6.49 -2.38 -1.46
CA CYS A 19 7.73 -2.68 -2.18
C CYS A 19 8.90 -2.90 -1.21
N ASP A 20 9.04 -2.05 -0.19
CA ASP A 20 10.12 -2.15 0.79
C ASP A 20 10.02 -3.44 1.62
N TYR A 21 8.81 -3.83 2.05
CA TYR A 21 8.62 -5.12 2.75
C TYR A 21 8.87 -6.33 1.84
N ASN A 22 8.53 -6.25 0.55
CA ASN A 22 8.88 -7.30 -0.40
C ASN A 22 10.40 -7.43 -0.57
N LYS A 23 11.12 -6.30 -0.69
CA LYS A 23 12.60 -6.31 -0.73
C LYS A 23 13.21 -6.89 0.54
N ILE A 24 12.65 -6.58 1.71
CA ILE A 24 13.08 -7.20 2.97
C ILE A 24 12.93 -8.73 2.88
N LEU A 25 11.80 -9.24 2.36
CA LEU A 25 11.56 -10.67 2.21
C LEU A 25 12.53 -11.40 1.27
N GLU A 26 13.21 -10.69 0.37
CA GLU A 26 14.28 -11.25 -0.48
C GLU A 26 15.54 -11.59 0.32
N ASN A 27 15.68 -11.08 1.55
CA ASN A 27 16.79 -11.44 2.43
C ASN A 27 16.62 -12.86 2.99
N ASN A 28 17.56 -13.74 2.63
CA ASN A 28 17.58 -15.15 3.05
C ASN A 28 17.89 -15.35 4.54
N GLU A 29 18.45 -14.35 5.22
CA GLU A 29 18.81 -14.41 6.65
C GLU A 29 17.63 -14.13 7.59
N LEU A 30 16.45 -13.77 7.05
CA LEU A 30 15.27 -13.53 7.87
C LEU A 30 14.78 -14.79 8.58
N THR A 31 14.55 -14.67 9.88
CA THR A 31 13.88 -15.70 10.66
C THR A 31 12.43 -15.89 10.17
N HIS A 32 11.85 -17.05 10.49
CA HIS A 32 10.47 -17.34 10.13
C HIS A 32 9.48 -16.30 10.70
N GLU A 33 9.69 -15.87 11.95
CA GLU A 33 8.87 -14.85 12.62
C GLU A 33 8.95 -13.48 11.91
N MET A 34 10.14 -13.08 11.48
CA MET A 34 10.33 -11.86 10.70
C MET A 34 9.61 -11.93 9.35
N LYS A 35 9.64 -13.10 8.69
CA LYS A 35 8.88 -13.32 7.44
C LYS A 35 7.38 -13.19 7.68
N ILE A 36 6.84 -13.83 8.73
CA ILE A 36 5.42 -13.69 9.12
C ILE A 36 5.07 -12.22 9.35
N PHE A 37 5.91 -11.47 10.06
CA PHE A 37 5.70 -10.05 10.31
C PHE A 37 5.62 -9.26 9.00
N CYS A 38 6.56 -9.47 8.07
CA CYS A 38 6.57 -8.81 6.77
C CYS A 38 5.31 -9.14 5.96
N TYR A 39 4.91 -10.42 5.89
CA TYR A 39 3.68 -10.83 5.22
C TYR A 39 2.43 -10.16 5.81
N ARG A 40 2.31 -10.09 7.14
CA ARG A 40 1.20 -9.39 7.81
C ARG A 40 1.17 -7.89 7.47
N LYS A 41 2.34 -7.25 7.38
CA LYS A 41 2.44 -5.84 6.98
C LYS A 41 2.03 -5.63 5.53
N ILE A 42 2.51 -6.47 4.61
CA ILE A 42 2.13 -6.44 3.19
C ILE A 42 0.63 -6.65 3.03
N GLU A 43 0.04 -7.64 3.72
CA GLU A 43 -1.40 -7.92 3.66
C GLU A 43 -2.22 -6.70 4.11
N SER A 44 -1.87 -6.11 5.27
CA SER A 44 -2.54 -4.93 5.80
C SER A 44 -2.44 -3.73 4.84
N LYS A 45 -1.26 -3.48 4.28
CA LYS A 45 -1.05 -2.38 3.32
C LYS A 45 -1.73 -2.62 2.00
N THR A 46 -1.83 -3.87 1.54
CA THR A 46 -2.58 -4.24 0.33
C THR A 46 -4.07 -3.98 0.50
N LYS A 47 -4.65 -4.31 1.67
CA LYS A 47 -6.05 -3.97 1.99
C LYS A 47 -6.26 -2.45 1.99
N TYR A 48 -5.34 -1.70 2.59
CA TYR A 48 -5.41 -0.24 2.61
C TYR A 48 -5.25 0.39 1.22
N LYS A 49 -4.35 -0.15 0.38
CA LYS A 49 -4.19 0.24 -1.03
C LYS A 49 -5.52 0.17 -1.78
N ARG A 50 -6.24 -0.96 -1.66
CA ARG A 50 -7.55 -1.13 -2.31
C ARG A 50 -8.57 -0.08 -1.87
N LEU A 51 -8.60 0.27 -0.58
CA LEU A 51 -9.49 1.31 -0.08
C LEU A 51 -9.15 2.70 -0.67
N ILE A 52 -7.87 3.00 -0.83
CA ILE A 52 -7.42 4.25 -1.48
C ILE A 52 -7.83 4.26 -2.95
N GLU A 53 -7.62 3.16 -3.68
CA GLU A 53 -8.01 3.03 -5.08
C GLU A 53 -9.52 3.23 -5.27
N THR A 54 -10.35 2.59 -4.44
CA THR A 54 -11.80 2.81 -4.43
C THR A 54 -12.14 4.27 -4.17
N THR A 55 -11.50 4.90 -3.19
CA THR A 55 -11.73 6.32 -2.85
C THR A 55 -11.40 7.24 -4.03
N ILE A 56 -10.27 7.02 -4.70
CA ILE A 56 -9.86 7.79 -5.88
C ILE A 56 -10.89 7.65 -7.00
N ASN A 57 -11.36 6.43 -7.26
CA ASN A 57 -12.36 6.18 -8.30
C ASN A 57 -13.68 6.89 -8.00
N THR A 58 -14.20 6.78 -6.76
CA THR A 58 -15.42 7.49 -6.35
C THR A 58 -15.29 9.01 -6.47
N LEU A 59 -14.14 9.57 -6.11
CA LEU A 59 -13.89 11.01 -6.27
C LEU A 59 -13.90 11.43 -7.74
N LYS A 60 -13.26 10.66 -8.63
CA LYS A 60 -13.26 10.93 -10.07
C LYS A 60 -14.65 10.82 -10.70
N GLU A 61 -15.45 9.85 -10.28
CA GLU A 61 -16.84 9.69 -10.73
C GLU A 61 -17.74 10.83 -10.24
N SER A 62 -17.43 11.44 -9.10
CA SER A 62 -18.18 12.59 -8.57
C SER A 62 -17.79 13.93 -9.21
N GLU A 63 -16.65 13.98 -9.89
CA GLU A 63 -16.14 15.17 -10.60
C GLU A 63 -16.53 15.21 -12.09
N GLY A 64 -17.05 14.10 -12.65
CA GLY A 64 -17.49 13.97 -14.05
C GLY A 64 -19.00 14.03 -14.21
#